data_AF-A0A453I3Q7-F1
#
_entry.id   AF-A0A453I3Q7-F1
#
_cell.length_a   1.000
_cell.length_b   1.000
_cell.length_c   1.000
_cell.angle_alpha   90.00
_cell.angle_beta   90.00
_cell.angle_gamma   90.00
#
_symmetry.space_group_name_H-M   'P 1'
#
loop_
_entity.id
_entity.type
_entity.pdbx_description
1 polymer ?
#
loop_
_entity_poly.entity_id
_entity_poly.type
_entity_poly.pdbx_seq_one_letter_code
_entity_poly.pdbx_strand_id
1 'polypeptide(L)'
;MSSSEILKGQEKHEANLKYPQRLRRLHIFPTNKAENMQPVDRFVVEEYILDVLLFFNGCRKECAFYLVSLPVSFRYEYLMAETIFSQLLLLPNPPFRPIYYTLVIIDLCKALPAAFPSVVVAAVHALFDRISNMDTECRTRLILWFSHHLSNFQFIWPWQEWANVKGLPKWAPQRVFVQEVLEREIRLSYFEKIKQSIEDAAELEGLLPPKAGPNFRYHTDESKESTEGHRISKELVSMVRGRKTTRDIILWVEEQIVPANGTKFAVDVVSQTLLDIGSKSFTHLITVLERYGQIISKLCPDEEM
;
A
#
# COMPACT_ATOMS: atom_id res chain seq x y z
N MET A 1 -20.77 32.57 1.90
CA MET A 1 -19.43 33.16 2.13
C MET A 1 -19.45 34.58 1.59
N SER A 2 -18.97 35.56 2.35
CA SER A 2 -18.92 36.94 1.88
C SER A 2 -17.84 37.11 0.82
N SER A 3 -17.96 38.08 -0.10
CA SER A 3 -16.94 38.36 -1.12
C SER A 3 -15.55 38.65 -0.52
N SER A 4 -15.51 39.15 0.73
CA SER A 4 -14.27 39.36 1.48
C SER A 4 -13.61 38.04 1.93
N GLU A 5 -14.38 37.02 2.28
CA GLU A 5 -13.85 35.69 2.63
C GLU A 5 -13.27 34.96 1.42
N ILE A 6 -13.87 35.15 0.25
CA ILE A 6 -13.41 34.56 -1.01
C ILE A 6 -12.08 35.20 -1.44
N LEU A 7 -11.97 36.53 -1.38
CA LEU A 7 -10.72 37.26 -1.66
C LEU A 7 -9.58 36.86 -0.71
N LYS A 8 -9.85 36.79 0.61
CA LYS A 8 -8.86 36.31 1.58
C LYS A 8 -8.44 34.86 1.33
N GLY A 9 -9.36 34.01 0.85
CA GLY A 9 -9.06 32.64 0.46
C GLY A 9 -8.12 32.56 -0.74
N GLN A 10 -8.33 33.41 -1.75
CA GLN A 10 -7.49 33.52 -2.94
C GLN A 10 -6.08 34.03 -2.61
N GLU A 11 -5.98 35.13 -1.85
CA GLU A 11 -4.69 35.69 -1.42
C GLU A 11 -3.89 34.70 -0.56
N LYS A 12 -4.56 33.95 0.33
CA LYS A 12 -3.93 32.90 1.13
C LYS A 12 -3.45 31.75 0.24
N HIS A 13 -4.22 31.36 -0.76
CA HIS A 13 -3.82 30.31 -1.70
C HIS A 13 -2.60 30.74 -2.52
N GLU A 14 -2.60 31.96 -3.05
CA GLU A 14 -1.47 32.53 -3.80
C GLU A 14 -0.20 32.63 -2.94
N ALA A 15 -0.34 33.08 -1.68
CA ALA A 15 0.77 33.11 -0.73
C ALA A 15 1.33 31.70 -0.44
N ASN A 16 0.46 30.69 -0.30
CA ASN A 16 0.89 29.31 -0.06
C ASN A 16 1.64 28.69 -1.25
N LEU A 17 1.39 29.17 -2.47
CA LEU A 17 2.14 28.76 -3.66
C LEU A 17 3.50 29.44 -3.77
N LYS A 18 3.62 30.66 -3.23
CA LYS A 18 4.80 31.52 -3.43
C LYS A 18 5.80 31.47 -2.28
N TYR A 19 5.36 31.19 -1.06
CA TYR A 19 6.20 31.21 0.14
C TYR A 19 6.25 29.85 0.83
N PRO A 20 7.42 29.43 1.37
CA PRO A 20 7.53 28.21 2.14
C PRO A 20 6.55 28.22 3.31
N GLN A 21 5.78 27.15 3.47
CA GLN A 21 4.93 27.00 4.64
C GLN A 21 5.76 26.61 5.85
N ARG A 22 5.43 27.17 7.02
CA ARG A 22 6.02 26.72 8.28
C ARG A 22 5.62 25.26 8.50
N LEU A 23 6.61 24.37 8.43
CA LEU A 23 6.42 22.95 8.67
C LEU A 23 5.80 22.76 10.06
N ARG A 24 4.64 22.11 10.11
CA ARG A 24 4.08 21.68 11.39
C ARG A 24 4.91 20.52 11.89
N ARG A 25 5.55 20.70 13.04
CA ARG A 25 6.36 19.68 13.67
C ARG A 25 5.48 18.49 14.06
N LEU A 26 5.88 17.29 13.65
CA LEU A 26 5.27 16.05 14.12
C LEU A 26 5.85 15.71 15.49
N HIS A 27 4.98 15.56 16.48
CA HIS A 27 5.35 15.18 17.83
C HIS A 27 4.88 13.76 18.11
N ILE A 28 5.79 12.80 17.94
CA ILE A 28 5.57 11.39 18.23
C ILE A 28 5.83 11.12 19.71
N PHE A 29 6.98 11.56 20.21
CA PHE A 29 7.45 11.23 21.55
C PHE A 29 7.20 12.36 22.56
N PRO A 30 6.97 12.02 23.84
CA PRO A 30 6.92 13.02 24.90
C PRO A 30 8.29 13.66 25.12
N THR A 31 8.30 14.93 25.55
CA THR A 31 9.51 15.74 25.76
C THR A 31 10.47 15.16 26.81
N ASN A 32 9.97 14.33 27.74
CA ASN A 32 10.80 13.70 28.77
C ASN A 32 11.73 12.59 28.24
N LYS A 33 11.52 12.10 27.01
CA LYS A 33 12.42 11.11 26.37
C LYS A 33 13.71 11.75 25.83
N ALA A 34 13.76 13.07 25.73
CA ALA A 34 14.94 13.83 25.34
C ALA A 34 15.71 14.27 26.60
N GLU A 35 16.26 13.30 27.34
CA GLU A 35 17.07 13.58 28.53
C GLU A 35 18.26 14.48 28.14
N ASN A 36 18.44 15.58 28.88
CA ASN A 36 19.54 16.55 28.73
C ASN A 36 19.54 17.40 27.44
N MET A 37 18.44 17.49 26.70
CA MET A 37 18.33 18.33 25.50
C MET A 37 17.58 19.64 25.80
N GLN A 38 18.22 20.80 25.60
CA GLN A 38 17.54 22.09 25.70
C GLN A 38 16.64 22.33 24.46
N PRO A 39 15.62 23.20 24.55
CA PRO A 39 14.76 23.51 23.40
C PRO A 39 15.52 23.98 22.15
N VAL A 40 16.63 24.71 22.33
CA VAL A 40 17.50 25.14 21.23
C VAL A 40 18.29 23.98 20.63
N ASP A 41 18.82 23.08 21.47
CA ASP A 41 19.54 21.89 21.00
C ASP A 41 18.63 21.03 20.13
N ARG A 42 17.38 20.85 20.55
CA ARG A 42 16.37 20.13 19.77
C ARG A 42 16.19 20.74 18.38
N PHE A 43 16.04 22.06 18.31
CA PHE A 43 15.87 22.75 17.03
C PHE A 43 17.09 22.59 16.13
N VAL A 44 18.30 22.82 16.67
CA VAL A 44 19.55 22.70 15.91
C VAL A 44 19.77 21.27 15.40
N VAL A 45 19.51 20.27 16.23
CA VAL A 45 19.68 18.86 15.84
C VAL A 45 18.63 18.42 14.83
N GLU A 46 17.37 18.87 14.96
CA GLU A 46 16.32 18.62 13.96
C GLU A 46 16.71 19.19 12.60
N GLU A 47 17.14 20.46 12.53
CA GLU A 47 17.59 21.08 11.29
C GLU A 47 18.83 20.36 10.70
N TYR A 48 19.79 19.95 11.54
CA TYR A 48 20.94 19.19 11.08
C TYR A 48 20.52 17.82 10.49
N ILE A 49 19.60 17.09 11.13
CA ILE A 49 19.06 15.85 10.56
C ILE A 49 18.40 16.11 9.20
N LEU A 50 17.62 17.19 9.07
CA LEU A 50 16.97 17.58 7.82
C LEU A 50 18.00 17.91 6.72
N ASP A 51 19.07 18.62 7.04
CA ASP A 51 20.17 18.89 6.13
C ASP A 51 20.87 17.60 5.67
N VAL A 52 21.13 16.66 6.59
CA VAL A 52 21.73 15.37 6.22
C VAL A 52 20.80 14.57 5.30
N LEU A 53 19.50 14.56 5.56
CA LEU A 53 18.51 13.93 4.67
C LEU A 53 18.49 14.62 3.30
N LEU A 54 18.59 15.96 3.27
CA LEU A 54 18.59 16.75 2.05
C LEU A 54 19.83 16.51 1.20
N PHE A 55 21.03 16.65 1.77
CA PHE A 55 22.29 16.55 1.03
C PHE A 55 22.59 15.11 0.57
N PHE A 56 22.24 14.11 1.38
CA PHE A 56 22.56 12.71 1.10
C PHE A 56 21.35 11.89 0.59
N ASN A 57 20.31 12.54 0.06
CA ASN A 57 19.13 11.85 -0.48
C ASN A 57 19.46 10.89 -1.64
N GLY A 58 20.56 11.14 -2.36
CA GLY A 58 21.06 10.26 -3.43
C GLY A 58 21.90 9.07 -2.95
N CYS A 59 22.39 9.08 -1.70
CA CYS A 59 23.26 8.03 -1.16
C CYS A 59 22.81 7.64 0.26
N ARG A 60 21.86 6.69 0.36
CA ARG A 60 21.28 6.26 1.64
C ARG A 60 22.30 5.77 2.69
N LYS A 61 23.41 5.16 2.25
CA LYS A 61 24.46 4.65 3.15
C LYS A 61 25.24 5.78 3.81
N GLU A 62 25.61 6.80 3.03
CA GLU A 62 26.25 8.00 3.57
C GLU A 62 25.29 8.78 4.46
N CYS A 63 24.03 8.90 4.05
CA CYS A 63 23.00 9.51 4.87
C CYS A 63 22.92 8.84 6.26
N ALA A 64 22.78 7.51 6.31
CA ALA A 64 22.76 6.78 7.57
C ALA A 64 24.06 6.94 8.38
N PHE A 65 25.22 6.92 7.72
CA PHE A 65 26.52 7.13 8.38
C PHE A 65 26.59 8.49 9.08
N TYR A 66 26.23 9.57 8.38
CA TYR A 66 26.25 10.92 8.95
C TYR A 66 25.17 11.13 10.02
N LEU A 67 23.98 10.55 9.84
CA LEU A 67 22.92 10.60 10.86
C LEU A 67 23.33 9.93 12.16
N VAL A 68 24.10 8.84 12.13
CA VAL A 68 24.60 8.16 13.35
C VAL A 68 25.77 8.92 13.99
N SER A 69 26.48 9.74 13.21
CA SER A 69 27.73 10.38 13.62
C SER A 69 27.58 11.87 13.91
N LEU A 70 26.37 12.34 14.25
CA LEU A 70 26.19 13.75 14.60
C LEU A 70 27.06 14.12 15.82
N PRO A 71 27.77 15.27 15.78
CA PRO A 71 28.72 15.67 16.82
C PRO A 71 28.01 16.27 18.05
N VAL A 72 27.15 15.47 18.71
CA VAL A 72 26.41 15.86 19.91
C VAL A 72 26.74 14.94 21.09
N SER A 73 26.71 15.49 22.31
CA SER A 73 27.09 14.78 23.54
C SER A 73 25.93 14.06 24.24
N PHE A 74 24.71 14.18 23.70
CA PHE A 74 23.49 13.59 24.26
C PHE A 74 22.85 12.62 23.27
N ARG A 75 21.94 11.78 23.77
CA ARG A 75 21.16 10.84 22.96
C ARG A 75 20.11 11.57 22.13
N TYR A 76 19.97 11.19 20.86
CA TYR A 76 19.11 11.88 19.90
C TYR A 76 18.36 10.91 18.97
N GLU A 77 18.41 9.60 19.22
CA GLU A 77 17.78 8.56 18.40
C GLU A 77 16.26 8.75 18.29
N TYR A 78 15.61 9.19 19.39
CA TYR A 78 14.18 9.54 19.40
C TYR A 78 13.89 10.75 18.51
N LEU A 79 14.71 11.80 18.58
CA LEU A 79 14.57 12.98 17.73
C LEU A 79 14.86 12.64 16.26
N MET A 80 15.83 11.79 16.00
CA MET A 80 16.15 11.29 14.66
C MET A 80 14.97 10.54 14.05
N ALA A 81 14.42 9.56 14.74
CA ALA A 81 13.25 8.82 14.28
C ALA A 81 12.06 9.76 14.03
N GLU A 82 11.76 10.63 15.00
CA GLU A 82 10.68 11.62 14.89
C GLU A 82 10.86 12.56 13.70
N THR A 83 12.08 13.05 13.46
CA THR A 83 12.40 13.91 12.33
C THR A 83 12.22 13.17 11.00
N ILE A 84 12.68 11.93 10.88
CA ILE A 84 12.50 11.13 9.67
C ILE A 84 11.02 10.85 9.40
N PHE A 85 10.25 10.45 10.42
CA PHE A 85 8.80 10.25 10.29
C PHE A 85 8.07 11.55 9.96
N SER A 86 8.52 12.69 10.47
CA SER A 86 7.93 13.99 10.14
C SER A 86 8.02 14.28 8.64
N GLN A 87 9.14 13.90 8.01
CA GLN A 87 9.34 14.08 6.57
C GLN A 87 8.54 13.06 5.76
N LEU A 88 8.55 11.80 6.18
CA LEU A 88 7.75 10.74 5.54
C LEU A 88 6.24 11.05 5.56
N LEU A 89 5.74 11.62 6.65
CA LEU A 89 4.33 11.92 6.86
C LEU A 89 3.98 13.38 6.51
N LEU A 90 4.91 14.15 5.92
CA LEU A 90 4.73 15.57 5.66
C LEU A 90 3.64 15.82 4.61
N LEU A 91 2.69 16.71 4.91
CA LEU A 91 1.67 17.15 3.97
C LEU A 91 2.09 18.47 3.28
N PRO A 92 1.77 18.67 1.99
CA PRO A 92 0.99 17.78 1.14
C PRO A 92 1.78 16.56 0.63
N ASN A 93 3.10 16.69 0.47
CA ASN A 93 3.98 15.64 -0.02
C ASN A 93 5.27 15.58 0.80
N PRO A 94 5.88 14.40 0.96
CA PRO A 94 7.24 14.29 1.49
C PRO A 94 8.24 14.96 0.53
N PRO A 95 9.33 15.55 1.03
CA PRO A 95 10.35 16.16 0.17
C PRO A 95 11.00 15.18 -0.82
N PHE A 96 11.12 13.91 -0.42
CA PHE A 96 11.69 12.83 -1.24
C PHE A 96 10.72 11.67 -1.38
N ARG A 97 11.01 10.73 -2.30
CA ARG A 97 10.16 9.55 -2.49
C ARG A 97 10.05 8.75 -1.16
N PRO A 98 8.85 8.31 -0.73
CA PRO A 98 8.67 7.60 0.55
C PRO A 98 9.64 6.43 0.80
N ILE A 99 9.98 5.70 -0.27
CA ILE A 99 10.94 4.59 -0.22
C ILE A 99 12.31 4.98 0.33
N TYR A 100 12.75 6.22 0.10
CA TYR A 100 14.02 6.73 0.61
C TYR A 100 14.05 6.66 2.15
N TYR A 101 13.01 7.17 2.81
CA TYR A 101 12.91 7.14 4.28
C TYR A 101 12.82 5.71 4.82
N THR A 102 12.11 4.80 4.14
CA THR A 102 12.10 3.37 4.51
C THR A 102 13.51 2.80 4.52
N LEU A 103 14.29 3.05 3.46
CA LEU A 103 15.64 2.52 3.33
C LEU A 103 16.62 3.15 4.34
N VAL A 104 16.49 4.45 4.61
CA VAL A 104 17.29 5.13 5.66
C VAL A 104 16.99 4.52 7.03
N ILE A 105 15.71 4.32 7.39
CA ILE A 105 15.33 3.69 8.65
C ILE A 105 15.90 2.27 8.76
N ILE A 106 15.86 1.48 7.68
CA ILE A 106 16.45 0.14 7.65
C ILE A 106 17.97 0.20 7.89
N ASP A 107 18.68 1.11 7.24
CA ASP A 107 20.13 1.26 7.41
C ASP A 107 20.49 1.74 8.83
N LEU A 108 19.68 2.64 9.41
CA LEU A 108 19.84 3.09 10.80
C LEU A 108 19.60 1.95 11.80
N CYS A 109 18.60 1.09 11.59
CA CYS A 109 18.40 -0.11 12.42
C CYS A 109 19.62 -1.05 12.37
N LYS A 110 20.31 -1.14 11.23
CA LYS A 110 21.52 -1.95 11.08
C LYS A 110 22.75 -1.28 11.70
N ALA A 111 22.85 0.05 11.59
CA ALA A 111 23.96 0.82 12.15
C ALA A 111 23.88 0.95 13.68
N LEU A 112 22.67 0.98 14.25
CA LEU A 112 22.40 1.14 15.68
C LEU A 112 21.50 0.00 16.23
N PRO A 113 21.92 -1.27 16.14
CA PRO A 113 21.06 -2.42 16.43
C PRO A 113 20.60 -2.50 17.90
N ALA A 114 21.38 -1.96 18.84
CA ALA A 114 21.06 -1.97 20.26
C ALA A 114 20.10 -0.85 20.70
N ALA A 115 19.84 0.15 19.85
CA ALA A 115 19.09 1.35 20.23
C ALA A 115 17.96 1.67 19.25
N PHE A 116 18.26 1.88 17.98
CA PHE A 116 17.32 2.46 17.03
C PHE A 116 16.08 1.59 16.74
N PRO A 117 16.17 0.24 16.64
CA PRO A 117 14.98 -0.59 16.48
C PRO A 117 13.92 -0.38 17.58
N SER A 118 14.34 -0.26 18.85
CA SER A 118 13.41 -0.01 19.97
C SER A 118 12.70 1.35 19.87
N VAL A 119 13.39 2.35 19.31
CA VAL A 119 12.83 3.69 19.07
C VAL A 119 11.80 3.64 17.94
N VAL A 120 12.09 2.90 16.86
CA VAL A 120 11.15 2.71 15.75
C VAL A 120 9.88 2.01 16.23
N VAL A 121 10.01 0.94 17.01
CA VAL A 121 8.87 0.24 17.63
C VAL A 121 8.03 1.22 18.44
N ALA A 122 8.66 1.99 19.34
CA ALA A 122 7.97 3.00 20.14
C ALA A 122 7.26 4.07 19.29
N ALA A 123 7.87 4.51 18.18
CA ALA A 123 7.23 5.45 17.26
C ALA A 123 5.98 4.84 16.63
N VAL A 124 6.04 3.58 16.16
CA VAL A 124 4.91 2.91 15.54
C VAL A 124 3.74 2.77 16.52
N HIS A 125 3.98 2.32 17.75
CA HIS A 125 2.93 2.27 18.78
C HIS A 125 2.31 3.65 19.01
N ALA A 126 3.14 4.69 19.19
CA ALA A 126 2.64 6.03 19.45
C ALA A 126 1.88 6.63 18.26
N LEU A 127 2.21 6.26 17.02
CA LEU A 127 1.48 6.66 15.82
C LEU A 127 0.16 5.87 15.68
N PHE A 128 0.19 4.57 15.97
CA PHE A 128 -0.96 3.68 15.95
C PHE A 128 -2.02 4.07 16.99
N ASP A 129 -1.62 4.42 18.20
CA ASP A 129 -2.54 4.87 19.27
C ASP A 129 -3.28 6.15 18.89
N ARG A 130 -2.64 7.02 18.08
CA ARG A 130 -3.21 8.30 17.63
C ARG A 130 -3.76 8.25 16.21
N ILE A 131 -3.84 7.06 15.61
CA ILE A 131 -4.16 6.92 14.19
C ILE A 131 -5.55 7.47 13.85
N SER A 132 -6.50 7.42 14.79
CA SER A 132 -7.84 8.02 14.63
C SER A 132 -7.83 9.53 14.39
N ASN A 133 -6.79 10.23 14.87
CA ASN A 133 -6.61 11.67 14.69
C ASN A 133 -5.61 12.02 13.56
N MET A 134 -4.97 11.00 12.98
CA MET A 134 -4.03 11.17 11.89
C MET A 134 -4.77 11.44 10.57
N ASP A 135 -4.24 12.30 9.71
CA ASP A 135 -4.79 12.52 8.37
C ASP A 135 -4.76 11.23 7.52
N THR A 136 -5.76 11.05 6.66
CA THR A 136 -5.92 9.83 5.85
C THR A 136 -4.71 9.56 4.95
N GLU A 137 -4.08 10.60 4.39
CA GLU A 137 -2.89 10.45 3.57
C GLU A 137 -1.70 9.97 4.41
N CYS A 138 -1.53 10.52 5.62
CA CYS A 138 -0.50 10.06 6.55
C CYS A 138 -0.74 8.60 6.98
N ARG A 139 -1.99 8.17 7.19
CA ARG A 139 -2.33 6.76 7.50
C ARG A 139 -1.88 5.84 6.37
N THR A 140 -2.21 6.19 5.12
CA THR A 140 -1.81 5.42 3.93
C THR A 140 -0.30 5.29 3.82
N ARG A 141 0.44 6.39 4.04
CA ARG A 141 1.91 6.35 4.03
C ARG A 141 2.49 5.52 5.17
N LEU A 142 1.92 5.60 6.36
CA LEU A 142 2.34 4.78 7.49
C LEU A 142 2.12 3.29 7.21
N ILE A 143 0.96 2.92 6.66
CA ILE A 143 0.66 1.53 6.23
C ILE A 143 1.71 1.05 5.22
N LEU A 144 1.94 1.82 4.15
CA LEU A 144 2.89 1.47 3.09
C LEU A 144 4.32 1.31 3.62
N TRP A 145 4.76 2.26 4.43
CA TRP A 145 6.08 2.21 5.05
C TRP A 145 6.20 1.01 5.99
N PHE A 146 5.20 0.77 6.84
CA PHE A 146 5.26 -0.25 7.89
C PHE A 146 5.27 -1.66 7.29
N SER A 147 4.38 -1.95 6.33
CA SER A 147 4.38 -3.25 5.64
C SER A 147 5.70 -3.54 4.91
N HIS A 148 6.30 -2.51 4.32
CA HIS A 148 7.61 -2.66 3.66
C HIS A 148 8.76 -2.78 4.68
N HIS A 149 8.69 -2.07 5.80
CA HIS A 149 9.65 -2.21 6.86
C HIS A 149 9.65 -3.64 7.39
N LEU A 150 8.49 -4.18 7.77
CA LEU A 150 8.35 -5.55 8.27
C LEU A 150 8.83 -6.60 7.26
N SER A 151 8.59 -6.42 5.96
CA SER A 151 9.09 -7.36 4.93
C SER A 151 10.63 -7.47 4.89
N ASN A 152 11.35 -6.45 5.38
CA ASN A 152 12.81 -6.46 5.50
C ASN A 152 13.31 -7.06 6.82
N PHE A 153 12.42 -7.28 7.80
CA PHE A 153 12.69 -7.86 9.11
C PHE A 153 11.85 -9.13 9.35
N GLN A 154 11.70 -9.93 8.30
CA GLN A 154 11.06 -11.26 8.35
C GLN A 154 9.59 -11.26 8.80
N PHE A 155 8.89 -10.12 8.69
CA PHE A 155 7.49 -9.95 9.09
C PHE A 155 7.26 -10.13 10.60
N ILE A 156 8.28 -9.87 11.42
CA ILE A 156 8.21 -10.01 12.88
C ILE A 156 7.67 -8.73 13.51
N TRP A 157 6.54 -8.85 14.21
CA TRP A 157 5.93 -7.81 15.01
C TRP A 157 5.16 -8.45 16.18
N PRO A 158 5.06 -7.83 17.38
CA PRO A 158 4.26 -8.36 18.49
C PRO A 158 2.76 -8.16 18.23
N TRP A 159 2.20 -8.94 17.30
CA TRP A 159 0.83 -8.81 16.83
C TRP A 159 -0.21 -8.98 17.94
N GLN A 160 0.12 -9.74 18.98
CA GLN A 160 -0.77 -9.95 20.13
C GLN A 160 -1.15 -8.64 20.85
N GLU A 161 -0.28 -7.63 20.81
CA GLU A 161 -0.56 -6.31 21.39
C GLU A 161 -1.70 -5.57 20.68
N TRP A 162 -1.99 -5.94 19.42
CA TRP A 162 -3.03 -5.33 18.59
C TRP A 162 -4.21 -6.28 18.31
N ALA A 163 -4.25 -7.47 18.91
CA ALA A 163 -5.32 -8.45 18.69
C ALA A 163 -6.73 -7.89 19.01
N ASN A 164 -6.82 -6.96 19.97
CA ASN A 164 -8.05 -6.31 20.38
C ASN A 164 -8.76 -5.51 19.27
N VAL A 165 -8.07 -5.12 18.19
CA VAL A 165 -8.68 -4.36 17.09
C VAL A 165 -9.78 -5.13 16.36
N LYS A 166 -9.79 -6.46 16.44
CA LYS A 166 -10.86 -7.29 15.87
C LYS A 166 -12.24 -6.93 16.43
N GLY A 167 -12.29 -6.56 17.72
CA GLY A 167 -13.51 -6.15 18.40
C GLY A 167 -14.04 -4.77 17.98
N LEU A 168 -13.21 -3.97 17.29
CA LEU A 168 -13.60 -2.64 16.84
C LEU A 168 -14.50 -2.72 15.58
N PRO A 169 -15.33 -1.68 15.32
CA PRO A 169 -16.07 -1.57 14.07
C PRO A 169 -15.17 -1.69 12.83
N LYS A 170 -15.68 -2.24 11.73
CA LYS A 170 -14.91 -2.44 10.47
C LYS A 170 -14.24 -1.17 9.93
N TRP A 171 -14.83 0.00 10.20
CA TRP A 171 -14.33 1.31 9.76
C TRP A 171 -13.37 1.96 10.78
N ALA A 172 -13.11 1.33 11.93
CA ALA A 172 -12.23 1.89 12.95
C ALA A 172 -10.79 2.01 12.42
N PRO A 173 -10.15 3.19 12.51
CA PRO A 173 -8.83 3.42 11.91
C PRO A 173 -7.73 2.42 12.30
N GLN A 174 -7.70 1.97 13.56
CA GLN A 174 -6.76 0.94 14.02
C GLN A 174 -7.01 -0.43 13.38
N ARG A 175 -8.27 -0.84 13.27
CA ARG A 175 -8.65 -2.11 12.62
C ARG A 175 -8.31 -2.07 11.13
N VAL A 176 -8.65 -0.97 10.45
CA VAL A 176 -8.33 -0.77 9.03
C VAL A 176 -6.81 -0.79 8.84
N PHE A 177 -6.04 -0.13 9.70
CA PHE A 177 -4.58 -0.14 9.62
C PHE A 177 -4.00 -1.56 9.66
N VAL A 178 -4.38 -2.37 10.65
CA VAL A 178 -3.89 -3.75 10.77
C VAL A 178 -4.29 -4.58 9.55
N GLN A 179 -5.55 -4.50 9.11
CA GLN A 179 -6.04 -5.21 7.93
C GLN A 179 -5.26 -4.83 6.66
N GLU A 180 -5.04 -3.54 6.44
CA GLU A 180 -4.34 -3.00 5.27
C GLU A 180 -2.84 -3.30 5.28
N VAL A 181 -2.21 -3.40 6.46
CA VAL A 181 -0.82 -3.85 6.62
C VAL A 181 -0.71 -5.32 6.25
N LEU A 182 -1.53 -6.19 6.85
CA LEU A 182 -1.51 -7.63 6.59
C LEU A 182 -1.78 -7.95 5.11
N GLU A 183 -2.73 -7.25 4.47
CA GLU A 183 -2.97 -7.39 3.03
C GLU A 183 -1.72 -7.05 2.20
N ARG A 184 -1.02 -5.96 2.54
CA ARG A 184 0.20 -5.57 1.83
C ARG A 184 1.36 -6.53 2.08
N GLU A 185 1.50 -7.04 3.30
CA GLU A 185 2.51 -8.05 3.61
C GLU A 185 2.28 -9.33 2.81
N ILE A 186 1.02 -9.73 2.58
CA ILE A 186 0.69 -10.85 1.69
C ILE A 186 1.12 -10.55 0.25
N ARG A 187 0.92 -9.32 -0.25
CA ARG A 187 1.39 -8.93 -1.59
C ARG A 187 2.92 -8.91 -1.70
N LEU A 188 3.62 -8.59 -0.61
CA LEU A 188 5.09 -8.65 -0.51
C LEU A 188 5.60 -10.07 -0.22
N SER A 189 4.70 -11.03 -0.01
CA SER A 189 5.03 -12.42 0.32
C SER A 189 3.97 -13.40 -0.21
N TYR A 190 3.53 -14.35 0.60
CA TYR A 190 2.44 -15.26 0.31
C TYR A 190 1.59 -15.51 1.56
N PHE A 191 0.32 -15.87 1.34
CA PHE A 191 -0.70 -15.98 2.38
C PHE A 191 -0.26 -16.80 3.60
N GLU A 192 0.27 -18.02 3.39
CA GLU A 192 0.66 -18.91 4.49
C GLU A 192 1.79 -18.34 5.37
N LYS A 193 2.73 -17.57 4.78
CA LYS A 193 3.81 -16.96 5.55
C LYS A 193 3.30 -15.85 6.47
N ILE A 194 2.37 -15.03 6.00
CA ILE A 194 1.81 -13.95 6.82
C ILE A 194 0.83 -14.51 7.85
N LYS A 195 0.10 -15.57 7.51
CA LYS A 195 -0.69 -16.32 8.49
C LYS A 195 0.20 -16.87 9.62
N GLN A 196 1.38 -17.40 9.29
CA GLN A 196 2.35 -17.86 10.29
C GLN A 196 2.92 -16.71 11.14
N SER A 197 3.17 -15.53 10.55
CA SER A 197 3.74 -14.40 11.31
C SER A 197 2.80 -13.83 12.37
N ILE A 198 1.50 -14.15 12.32
CA ILE A 198 0.49 -13.74 13.30
C ILE A 198 -0.02 -14.90 14.17
N GLU A 199 0.69 -16.04 14.21
CA GLU A 199 0.26 -17.24 14.93
C GLU A 199 0.09 -16.99 16.45
N ASP A 200 0.83 -16.03 17.00
CA ASP A 200 0.71 -15.56 18.38
C ASP A 200 -0.55 -14.71 18.64
N ALA A 201 -1.24 -14.27 17.58
CA ALA A 201 -2.43 -13.42 17.59
C ALA A 201 -3.54 -13.97 16.68
N ALA A 202 -3.97 -15.20 16.95
CA ALA A 202 -4.95 -15.94 16.15
C ALA A 202 -6.27 -15.20 15.89
N GLU A 203 -6.65 -14.23 16.74
CA GLU A 203 -7.80 -13.38 16.49
C GLU A 203 -7.68 -12.63 15.14
N LEU A 204 -6.47 -12.18 14.79
CA LEU A 204 -6.18 -11.40 13.59
C LEU A 204 -6.33 -12.21 12.29
N GLU A 205 -6.37 -13.55 12.34
CA GLU A 205 -6.59 -14.38 11.15
C GLU A 205 -7.90 -13.99 10.44
N GLY A 206 -8.93 -13.61 11.22
CA GLY A 206 -10.21 -13.13 10.68
C GLY A 206 -10.16 -11.75 10.01
N LEU A 207 -9.01 -11.06 10.06
CA LEU A 207 -8.74 -9.81 9.34
C LEU A 207 -7.90 -10.02 8.08
N LEU A 208 -7.35 -11.21 7.85
CA LEU A 208 -6.64 -11.51 6.60
C LEU A 208 -7.61 -11.40 5.41
N PRO A 209 -7.14 -10.89 4.25
CA PRO A 209 -7.94 -10.92 3.04
C PRO A 209 -8.23 -12.38 2.64
N PRO A 210 -9.29 -12.63 1.86
CA PRO A 210 -9.52 -13.94 1.27
C PRO A 210 -8.28 -14.44 0.53
N LYS A 211 -8.02 -15.75 0.59
CA LYS A 211 -6.89 -16.35 -0.14
C LYS A 211 -6.98 -16.00 -1.62
N ALA A 212 -5.90 -15.46 -2.17
CA ALA A 212 -5.87 -15.03 -3.56
C ALA A 212 -6.11 -16.22 -4.50
N GLY A 213 -7.02 -16.04 -5.46
CA GLY A 213 -7.37 -17.03 -6.48
C GLY A 213 -8.35 -16.46 -7.50
N PRO A 214 -8.48 -17.07 -8.69
CA PRO A 214 -9.48 -16.66 -9.66
C PRO A 214 -10.88 -16.94 -9.11
N ASN A 215 -11.76 -15.94 -9.22
CA ASN A 215 -13.19 -16.13 -8.97
C ASN A 215 -13.89 -16.33 -10.30
N PHE A 216 -13.84 -17.57 -10.81
CA PHE A 216 -14.36 -17.89 -12.13
C PHE A 216 -15.75 -18.53 -12.05
N ARG A 217 -16.74 -17.84 -12.63
CA ARG A 217 -18.16 -18.20 -12.52
C ARG A 217 -18.53 -19.51 -13.24
N TYR A 218 -17.78 -19.89 -14.26
CA TYR A 218 -18.13 -20.99 -15.16
C TYR A 218 -17.33 -22.28 -14.90
N HIS A 219 -16.82 -22.44 -13.66
CA HIS A 219 -16.34 -23.73 -13.19
C HIS A 219 -17.46 -24.77 -13.18
N THR A 220 -17.11 -26.03 -13.43
CA THR A 220 -17.95 -27.19 -13.10
C THR A 220 -17.75 -27.54 -11.63
N ASP A 221 -18.76 -27.32 -10.80
CA ASP A 221 -19.00 -28.25 -9.70
C ASP A 221 -19.57 -29.52 -10.34
N GLU A 222 -19.00 -30.69 -10.06
CA GLU A 222 -19.47 -31.99 -10.59
C GLU A 222 -20.96 -32.29 -10.30
N SER A 223 -21.61 -31.47 -9.47
CA SER A 223 -22.99 -31.61 -8.99
C SER A 223 -24.02 -30.70 -9.68
N LYS A 224 -23.63 -29.80 -10.61
CA LYS A 224 -24.57 -28.88 -11.30
C LYS A 224 -24.65 -29.16 -12.80
N GLU A 225 -25.87 -29.13 -13.34
CA GLU A 225 -26.10 -29.17 -14.79
C GLU A 225 -25.22 -28.16 -15.53
N SER A 226 -24.64 -28.58 -16.66
CA SER A 226 -23.78 -27.75 -17.50
C SER A 226 -24.54 -26.51 -17.98
N THR A 227 -24.30 -25.37 -17.34
CA THR A 227 -24.86 -24.08 -17.79
C THR A 227 -24.35 -23.74 -19.20
N GLU A 228 -25.15 -23.01 -19.96
CA GLU A 228 -24.77 -22.56 -21.31
C GLU A 228 -23.46 -21.75 -21.30
N GLY A 229 -23.22 -20.97 -20.25
CA GLY A 229 -21.96 -20.24 -20.06
C GLY A 229 -20.74 -21.16 -19.86
N HIS A 230 -20.91 -22.32 -19.21
CA HIS A 230 -19.84 -23.32 -19.11
C HIS A 230 -19.51 -23.91 -20.48
N ARG A 231 -20.53 -24.24 -21.29
CA ARG A 231 -20.34 -24.76 -22.66
C ARG A 231 -19.53 -23.78 -23.51
N ILE A 232 -19.95 -22.52 -23.53
CA ILE A 232 -19.32 -21.43 -24.30
C ILE A 232 -17.89 -21.17 -23.80
N SER A 233 -17.69 -21.11 -22.47
CA SER A 233 -16.36 -20.99 -21.87
C SER A 233 -15.43 -22.12 -22.32
N LYS A 234 -15.87 -23.38 -22.25
CA LYS A 234 -15.06 -24.55 -22.64
C LYS A 234 -14.70 -24.51 -24.12
N GLU A 235 -15.62 -24.06 -24.97
CA GLU A 235 -15.38 -23.85 -26.39
C GLU A 235 -14.35 -22.74 -26.64
N LEU A 236 -14.47 -21.61 -25.94
CA LEU A 236 -13.50 -20.51 -26.02
C LEU A 236 -12.11 -20.92 -25.53
N VAL A 237 -12.01 -21.67 -24.42
CA VAL A 237 -10.75 -22.27 -23.95
C VAL A 237 -10.14 -23.17 -25.02
N SER A 238 -10.95 -23.99 -25.70
CA SER A 238 -10.48 -24.84 -26.80
C SER A 238 -9.95 -24.02 -27.97
N MET A 239 -10.64 -22.95 -28.37
CA MET A 239 -10.20 -22.07 -29.46
C MET A 239 -8.91 -21.33 -29.14
N VAL A 240 -8.74 -20.83 -27.92
CA VAL A 240 -7.51 -20.18 -27.46
C VAL A 240 -6.35 -21.17 -27.41
N ARG A 241 -6.56 -22.38 -26.87
CA ARG A 241 -5.55 -23.45 -26.86
C ARG A 241 -5.18 -23.91 -28.28
N GLY A 242 -6.16 -23.98 -29.16
CA GLY A 242 -6.01 -24.27 -30.59
C GLY A 242 -5.40 -23.12 -31.39
N ARG A 243 -5.08 -21.98 -30.75
CA ARG A 243 -4.50 -20.79 -31.38
C ARG A 243 -5.32 -20.26 -32.57
N LYS A 244 -6.66 -20.37 -32.49
CA LYS A 244 -7.54 -19.72 -33.46
C LYS A 244 -7.24 -18.22 -33.51
N THR A 245 -7.45 -17.63 -34.68
CA THR A 245 -7.20 -16.20 -34.86
C THR A 245 -8.24 -15.38 -34.10
N THR A 246 -7.85 -14.18 -33.66
CA THR A 246 -8.76 -13.26 -32.97
C THR A 246 -10.01 -12.96 -33.80
N ARG A 247 -9.86 -12.86 -35.14
CA ARG A 247 -10.96 -12.62 -36.06
C ARG A 247 -11.99 -13.76 -36.06
N ASP A 248 -11.52 -15.01 -36.08
CA ASP A 248 -12.41 -16.18 -36.08
C ASP A 248 -13.23 -16.25 -34.79
N ILE A 249 -12.62 -15.90 -33.66
CA ILE A 249 -13.30 -15.89 -32.37
C ILE A 249 -14.30 -14.73 -32.30
N ILE A 250 -13.96 -13.54 -32.82
CA ILE A 250 -14.90 -12.41 -32.90
C ILE A 250 -16.14 -12.81 -33.70
N LEU A 251 -15.96 -13.39 -34.89
CA LEU A 251 -17.08 -13.84 -35.72
C LEU A 251 -17.94 -14.89 -34.99
N TRP A 252 -17.31 -15.86 -34.34
CA TRP A 252 -18.04 -16.85 -33.54
C TRP A 252 -18.86 -16.19 -32.41
N VAL A 253 -18.31 -15.20 -31.70
CA VAL A 253 -19.07 -14.48 -30.66
C VAL A 253 -20.24 -13.71 -31.27
N GLU A 254 -20.01 -12.94 -32.35
CA GLU A 254 -21.00 -12.09 -33.00
C GLU A 254 -22.14 -12.89 -33.66
N GLU A 255 -21.84 -14.04 -34.24
CA GLU A 255 -22.82 -14.84 -34.98
C GLU A 255 -23.56 -15.85 -34.09
N GLN A 256 -22.92 -16.40 -33.05
CA GLN A 256 -23.49 -17.50 -32.27
C GLN A 256 -23.89 -17.08 -30.85
N ILE A 257 -23.07 -16.26 -30.17
CA ILE A 257 -23.25 -16.00 -28.74
C ILE A 257 -24.12 -14.77 -28.51
N VAL A 258 -23.83 -13.66 -29.21
CA VAL A 258 -24.57 -12.41 -29.07
C VAL A 258 -26.05 -12.57 -29.46
N PRO A 259 -26.43 -13.21 -30.57
CA PRO A 259 -27.83 -13.35 -30.96
C PRO A 259 -28.62 -14.28 -30.03
N ALA A 260 -27.97 -15.30 -29.46
CA ALA A 260 -28.61 -16.30 -28.62
C ALA A 260 -28.78 -15.86 -27.16
N ASN A 261 -27.80 -15.11 -26.62
CA ASN A 261 -27.74 -14.81 -25.19
C ASN A 261 -27.64 -13.30 -24.86
N GLY A 262 -27.45 -12.46 -25.87
CA GLY A 262 -27.28 -11.01 -25.73
C GLY A 262 -25.84 -10.58 -25.42
N THR A 263 -25.52 -9.33 -25.76
CA THR A 263 -24.16 -8.75 -25.66
C THR A 263 -23.61 -8.78 -24.24
N LYS A 264 -24.43 -8.44 -23.22
CA LYS A 264 -23.98 -8.40 -21.81
C LYS A 264 -23.51 -9.78 -21.33
N PHE A 265 -24.20 -10.83 -21.74
CA PHE A 265 -23.79 -12.20 -21.41
C PHE A 265 -22.51 -12.59 -22.16
N ALA A 266 -22.40 -12.24 -23.44
CA ALA A 266 -21.20 -12.48 -24.23
C ALA A 266 -19.96 -11.81 -23.62
N VAL A 267 -20.07 -10.55 -23.16
CA VAL A 267 -19.00 -9.84 -22.47
C VAL A 267 -18.60 -10.55 -21.18
N ASP A 268 -19.57 -10.95 -20.34
CA ASP A 268 -19.32 -11.65 -19.07
C ASP A 268 -18.54 -12.95 -19.31
N VAL A 269 -19.06 -13.82 -20.19
CA VAL A 269 -18.45 -15.14 -20.44
C VAL A 269 -17.09 -15.04 -21.10
N VAL A 270 -16.91 -14.16 -22.09
CA VAL A 270 -15.62 -13.97 -22.77
C VAL A 270 -14.59 -13.39 -21.81
N SER A 271 -14.94 -12.35 -21.06
CA SER A 271 -14.00 -11.68 -20.14
C SER A 271 -13.57 -12.62 -19.03
N GLN A 272 -14.53 -13.26 -18.34
CA GLN A 272 -14.24 -14.25 -17.29
C GLN A 272 -13.34 -15.37 -17.80
N THR A 273 -13.62 -15.91 -18.99
CA THR A 273 -12.85 -17.03 -19.55
C THR A 273 -11.43 -16.62 -19.92
N LEU A 274 -11.24 -15.45 -20.55
CA LEU A 274 -9.90 -14.96 -20.88
C LEU A 274 -9.07 -14.64 -19.62
N LEU A 275 -9.70 -14.05 -18.60
CA LEU A 275 -9.06 -13.79 -17.30
C LEU A 275 -8.67 -15.10 -16.60
N ASP A 276 -9.53 -16.12 -16.63
CA ASP A 276 -9.26 -17.44 -16.06
C ASP A 276 -8.10 -18.15 -16.78
N ILE A 277 -8.08 -18.13 -18.13
CA ILE A 277 -6.96 -18.67 -18.93
C ILE A 277 -5.63 -18.00 -18.54
N GLY A 278 -5.64 -16.69 -18.28
CA GLY A 278 -4.48 -15.90 -17.90
C GLY A 278 -4.12 -15.94 -16.40
N SER A 279 -4.94 -16.57 -15.55
CA SER A 279 -4.90 -16.41 -14.08
C SER A 279 -3.62 -16.93 -13.40
N LYS A 280 -2.78 -17.69 -14.11
CA LYS A 280 -1.55 -18.28 -13.56
C LYS A 280 -0.51 -17.24 -13.12
N SER A 281 -0.35 -16.15 -13.88
CA SER A 281 0.53 -15.04 -13.50
C SER A 281 0.22 -13.80 -14.32
N PHE A 282 0.70 -12.62 -13.89
CA PHE A 282 0.54 -11.38 -14.65
C PHE A 282 1.08 -11.47 -16.07
N THR A 283 2.20 -12.17 -16.29
CA THR A 283 2.73 -12.39 -17.66
C THR A 283 1.77 -13.21 -18.51
N HIS A 284 1.18 -14.29 -17.97
CA HIS A 284 0.20 -15.09 -18.71
C HIS A 284 -1.03 -14.24 -19.06
N LEU A 285 -1.53 -13.48 -18.08
CA LEU A 285 -2.65 -12.58 -18.27
C LEU A 285 -2.36 -11.53 -19.37
N ILE A 286 -1.23 -10.84 -19.29
CA ILE A 286 -0.82 -9.84 -20.30
C ILE A 286 -0.73 -10.50 -21.68
N THR A 287 -0.06 -11.65 -21.81
CA THR A 287 0.06 -12.34 -23.10
C THR A 287 -1.30 -12.74 -23.69
N VAL A 288 -2.24 -13.20 -22.84
CA VAL A 288 -3.60 -13.53 -23.29
C VAL A 288 -4.34 -12.28 -23.75
N LEU A 289 -4.27 -11.18 -22.99
CA LEU A 289 -4.96 -9.92 -23.30
C LEU A 289 -4.34 -9.20 -24.52
N GLU A 290 -3.02 -9.24 -24.72
CA GLU A 290 -2.38 -8.70 -25.91
C GLU A 290 -2.84 -9.41 -27.20
N ARG A 291 -3.06 -10.73 -27.12
CA ARG A 291 -3.49 -11.52 -28.28
C ARG A 291 -5.00 -11.46 -28.50
N TYR A 292 -5.79 -11.57 -27.45
CA TYR A 292 -7.24 -11.81 -27.51
C TYR A 292 -8.09 -10.68 -26.93
N GLY A 293 -7.48 -9.65 -26.32
CA GLY A 293 -8.20 -8.53 -25.69
C GLY A 293 -9.04 -7.71 -26.66
N GLN A 294 -8.69 -7.68 -27.96
CA GLN A 294 -9.49 -7.04 -29.00
C GLN A 294 -10.92 -7.62 -29.10
N ILE A 295 -11.15 -8.87 -28.68
CA ILE A 295 -12.48 -9.47 -28.63
C ILE A 295 -13.36 -8.69 -27.65
N ILE A 296 -12.82 -8.36 -26.47
CA ILE A 296 -13.53 -7.57 -25.45
C ILE A 296 -13.80 -6.17 -25.97
N SER A 297 -12.80 -5.52 -26.59
CA SER A 297 -12.97 -4.18 -27.19
C SER A 297 -14.04 -4.14 -28.27
N LYS A 298 -14.25 -5.24 -29.01
CA LYS A 298 -15.32 -5.32 -30.02
C LYS A 298 -16.70 -5.49 -29.42
N LEU A 299 -16.81 -6.19 -28.30
CA LEU A 299 -18.07 -6.40 -27.59
C LEU A 299 -18.49 -5.19 -26.73
N CYS A 300 -17.54 -4.33 -26.38
CA CYS A 300 -17.75 -3.08 -25.64
C CYS A 300 -17.24 -1.88 -26.45
N PRO A 301 -17.91 -1.48 -27.54
CA PRO A 301 -17.50 -0.35 -28.36
C PRO A 301 -17.76 1.02 -27.71
N ASP A 302 -18.64 1.08 -26.70
CA ASP A 302 -19.09 2.33 -26.06
C ASP A 302 -18.45 2.54 -24.68
N GLU A 303 -17.97 3.76 -24.40
CA GLU A 303 -17.45 4.22 -23.10
C GLU A 303 -18.53 4.45 -22.03
N GLU A 304 -19.81 4.20 -22.34
CA GLU A 304 -20.94 4.46 -21.43
C GLU A 304 -21.62 3.16 -20.96
N MET A 305 -21.09 2.59 -19.88
CA MET A 305 -21.84 1.72 -18.95
C MET A 305 -21.53 2.12 -17.50
#